data_AF-A0A2F0AMU9-F1
#
_entry.id   AF-A0A2F0AMU9-F1
#
_cell.length_a   1.000
_cell.length_b   1.000
_cell.length_c   1.000
_cell.angle_alpha   90.00
_cell.angle_beta   90.00
_cell.angle_gamma   90.00
#
_symmetry.space_group_name_H-M   'P 1'
#
loop_
_entity.id
_entity.type
_entity.pdbx_description
1 polymer ?
#
loop_
_entity_poly.entity_id
_entity_poly.type
_entity_poly.pdbx_seq_one_letter_code
_entity_poly.pdbx_strand_id
1 'polypeptide(L)'
;MRLAASLIVLKDRHNPMVYWARRGGTAPFLAGFNVFPGGLVDPFETAKFNDRDQRLRACLIREVGEETGADISSYKDTLDYLGRWITPPYLVYPLETHFYALWVDTDIFQDSVIGDELVDGCWVTPEHAMGLWRSGDVRLVPPTQAILNGLLKSGQAGVRLALQQDEASGQEPTLSPIQPGMMMIPLRTPTLPPATHTNCYVLGEQDLLVVEPAAYDDDVRDHLYQYLDEKIQSGCEIKAFVTTHHHRDHIGGLVQCHERYGAPIWTHRETANRVDFNVHDFLNDGDVIHLSNGQAWEVLFTPGHAPGHICLYEQQSGVMIVGDMVAGMGSILIEPTEGCMFSYLESLRCMRDHAPTCLLPSHGPYIANPMEKLDQYITHRLAREDALLAALQQSSDFLKLVELVYQDTPVALRSGPAGGLAGLSLLAHLKKLVRDGRVLSGAHQTWSLVDRVD
;
A
#
# COMPACT_ATOMS: atom_id res chain seq x y z
N MET A 1 11.23 -16.95 -4.93
CA MET A 1 11.54 -15.84 -4.02
C MET A 1 12.86 -15.22 -4.47
N ARG A 2 12.93 -13.89 -4.62
CA ARG A 2 14.18 -13.23 -5.03
C ARG A 2 15.02 -12.93 -3.79
N LEU A 3 16.33 -13.04 -3.93
CA LEU A 3 17.28 -12.82 -2.84
C LEU A 3 17.71 -11.35 -2.85
N ALA A 4 17.75 -10.72 -1.68
CA ALA A 4 18.17 -9.33 -1.49
C ALA A 4 19.14 -9.22 -0.29
N ALA A 5 19.93 -8.15 -0.25
CA ALA A 5 20.79 -7.83 0.87
C ALA A 5 20.67 -6.35 1.23
N SER A 6 20.69 -6.03 2.53
CA SER A 6 20.64 -4.65 3.03
C SER A 6 21.67 -4.44 4.14
N LEU A 7 22.29 -3.25 4.17
CA LEU A 7 23.39 -2.93 5.05
C LEU A 7 23.02 -1.85 6.07
N ILE A 8 23.16 -2.20 7.35
CA ILE A 8 23.04 -1.27 8.46
C ILE A 8 24.43 -0.74 8.80
N VAL A 9 24.75 0.46 8.32
CA VAL A 9 26.01 1.11 8.66
C VAL A 9 25.85 1.90 9.96
N LEU A 10 26.75 1.64 10.90
CA LEU A 10 26.75 2.16 12.27
C LEU A 10 28.02 2.97 12.53
N LYS A 11 27.88 4.10 13.21
CA LYS A 11 29.01 4.86 13.77
C LYS A 11 28.74 5.29 15.21
N ASP A 12 29.78 5.74 15.91
CA ASP A 12 29.75 6.14 17.32
C ASP A 12 29.26 5.02 18.26
N ARG A 13 30.20 4.23 18.80
CA ARG A 13 29.86 3.10 19.69
C ARG A 13 29.23 3.52 21.02
N HIS A 14 29.36 4.78 21.42
CA HIS A 14 28.79 5.27 22.69
C HIS A 14 27.36 5.78 22.49
N ASN A 15 27.09 6.40 21.34
CA ASN A 15 25.75 6.84 20.94
C ASN A 15 25.47 6.42 19.48
N PRO A 16 25.11 5.14 19.25
CA PRO A 16 25.03 4.58 17.91
C PRO A 16 24.13 5.39 16.98
N MET A 17 24.69 5.80 15.85
CA MET A 17 23.95 6.37 14.72
C MET A 17 23.89 5.33 13.60
N VAL A 18 22.78 5.32 12.86
CA VAL A 18 22.61 4.56 11.64
C VAL A 18 22.55 5.49 10.44
N TYR A 19 23.07 5.04 9.31
CA TYR A 19 22.81 5.69 8.03
C TYR A 19 21.56 5.08 7.40
N TRP A 20 20.59 5.91 7.08
CA TRP A 20 19.40 5.53 6.32
C TRP A 20 19.23 6.45 5.12
N ALA A 21 18.40 6.06 4.17
CA ALA A 21 18.11 6.84 2.98
C ALA A 21 16.64 6.77 2.61
N ARG A 22 16.15 7.83 1.98
CA ARG A 22 14.77 7.92 1.52
C ARG A 22 14.69 7.52 0.05
N ARG A 23 13.80 6.58 -0.26
CA ARG A 23 13.51 6.15 -1.63
C ARG A 23 12.76 7.24 -2.38
N GLY A 24 13.11 7.42 -3.65
CA GLY A 24 12.51 8.40 -4.54
C GLY A 24 11.01 8.16 -4.80
N GLY A 25 10.38 9.21 -5.33
CA GLY A 25 8.98 9.23 -5.76
C GLY A 25 8.59 8.11 -6.72
N THR A 26 9.46 7.93 -7.70
CA THR A 26 9.29 7.03 -8.84
C THR A 26 9.81 5.61 -8.58
N ALA A 27 10.29 5.32 -7.36
CA ALA A 27 10.88 4.02 -7.06
C ALA A 27 9.82 2.91 -7.22
N PRO A 28 10.13 1.81 -7.93
CA PRO A 28 9.15 0.76 -8.26
C PRO A 28 8.66 -0.02 -7.04
N PHE A 29 9.40 0.06 -5.93
CA PHE A 29 9.08 -0.57 -4.65
C PHE A 29 9.34 0.45 -3.53
N LEU A 30 8.48 0.50 -2.52
CA LEU A 30 8.64 1.33 -1.31
C LEU A 30 9.00 2.81 -1.58
N ALA A 31 8.44 3.41 -2.63
CA ALA A 31 8.63 4.83 -2.91
C ALA A 31 8.26 5.70 -1.71
N GLY A 32 9.16 6.62 -1.31
CA GLY A 32 8.95 7.55 -0.20
C GLY A 32 9.30 7.01 1.19
N PHE A 33 9.65 5.74 1.31
CA PHE A 33 10.05 5.14 2.59
C PHE A 33 11.51 5.41 2.92
N ASN A 34 11.82 5.50 4.22
CA ASN A 34 13.19 5.44 4.70
C ASN A 34 13.62 3.99 4.89
N VAL A 35 14.75 3.65 4.28
CA VAL A 35 15.30 2.29 4.19
C VAL A 35 16.81 2.32 4.48
N PHE A 36 17.38 1.14 4.72
CA PHE A 36 18.82 0.96 4.73
C PHE A 36 19.31 0.62 3.30
N PRO A 37 20.48 1.12 2.87
CA PRO A 37 21.01 0.84 1.53
C PRO A 37 21.11 -0.67 1.22
N GLY A 38 20.91 -1.02 -0.04
CA GLY A 38 20.96 -2.39 -0.53
C GLY A 38 19.86 -2.71 -1.53
N GLY A 39 19.98 -3.87 -2.17
CA GLY A 39 19.11 -4.24 -3.28
C GLY A 39 19.09 -5.73 -3.58
N LEU A 40 18.78 -6.06 -4.83
CA LEU A 40 18.58 -7.43 -5.27
C LEU A 40 19.91 -8.07 -5.66
N VAL A 41 20.02 -9.37 -5.39
CA VAL A 41 21.11 -10.16 -5.96
C VAL A 41 20.84 -10.34 -7.46
N ASP A 42 21.77 -9.85 -8.26
CA ASP A 42 21.73 -9.86 -9.70
C ASP A 42 22.12 -11.22 -10.30
N PRO A 43 21.68 -11.50 -11.54
CA PRO A 43 22.06 -12.71 -12.25
C PRO A 43 23.58 -12.90 -12.38
N PHE A 44 24.36 -11.82 -12.50
CA PHE A 44 25.81 -11.92 -12.66
C PHE A 44 26.52 -12.35 -11.36
N GLU A 45 26.06 -11.90 -10.19
CA GLU A 45 26.57 -12.39 -8.89
C GLU A 45 26.26 -13.86 -8.72
N THR A 46 25.05 -14.27 -9.13
CA THR A 46 24.61 -15.66 -9.14
C THR A 46 25.48 -16.54 -10.06
N ALA A 47 25.93 -16.01 -11.20
CA ALA A 47 26.83 -16.72 -12.09
C ALA A 47 28.28 -16.76 -11.56
N LYS A 48 28.71 -15.75 -10.80
CA LYS A 48 30.09 -15.60 -10.34
C LYS A 48 30.39 -16.38 -9.06
N PHE A 49 29.43 -16.49 -8.14
CA PHE A 49 29.64 -17.09 -6.81
C PHE A 49 28.65 -18.21 -6.56
N ASN A 50 29.16 -19.42 -6.26
CA ASN A 50 28.33 -20.56 -5.89
C ASN A 50 27.80 -20.44 -4.45
N ASP A 51 28.62 -19.90 -3.54
CA ASP A 51 28.24 -19.71 -2.14
C ASP A 51 27.23 -18.55 -2.00
N ARG A 52 26.22 -18.76 -1.13
CA ARG A 52 25.14 -17.77 -0.92
C ARG A 52 25.64 -16.52 -0.22
N ASP A 53 26.45 -16.66 0.82
CA ASP A 53 26.96 -15.53 1.59
C ASP A 53 27.92 -14.68 0.73
N GLN A 54 28.74 -15.32 -0.10
CA GLN A 54 29.56 -14.62 -1.10
C GLN A 54 28.73 -13.78 -2.08
N ARG A 55 27.58 -14.30 -2.55
CA ARG A 55 26.65 -13.55 -3.43
C ARG A 55 26.07 -12.34 -2.71
N LEU A 56 25.57 -12.53 -1.49
CA LEU A 56 24.99 -11.46 -0.67
C LEU A 56 25.99 -10.34 -0.38
N ARG A 57 27.22 -10.69 0.02
CA ARG A 57 28.28 -9.70 0.26
C ARG A 57 28.69 -8.96 -1.00
N ALA A 58 28.75 -9.65 -2.15
CA ALA A 58 29.05 -9.02 -3.43
C ALA A 58 27.95 -8.05 -3.86
N CYS A 59 26.69 -8.45 -3.70
CA CYS A 59 25.51 -7.60 -3.91
C CYS A 59 25.57 -6.35 -3.02
N LEU A 60 25.86 -6.48 -1.72
CA LEU A 60 26.00 -5.32 -0.83
C LEU A 60 27.06 -4.33 -1.30
N ILE A 61 28.23 -4.81 -1.72
CA ILE A 61 29.31 -3.94 -2.20
C ILE A 61 28.86 -3.14 -3.43
N ARG A 62 28.15 -3.80 -4.36
CA ARG A 62 27.62 -3.15 -5.56
C ARG A 62 26.53 -2.15 -5.20
N GLU A 63 25.46 -2.59 -4.55
CA GLU A 63 24.26 -1.79 -4.28
C GLU A 63 24.61 -0.56 -3.43
N VAL A 64 25.39 -0.72 -2.35
CA VAL A 64 25.83 0.41 -1.53
C VAL A 64 26.66 1.41 -2.35
N GLY A 65 27.54 0.92 -3.23
CA GLY A 65 28.34 1.77 -4.11
C GLY A 65 27.50 2.52 -5.15
N GLU A 66 26.54 1.84 -5.77
CA GLU A 66 25.62 2.42 -6.77
C GLU A 66 24.67 3.45 -6.16
N GLU A 67 24.11 3.14 -5.00
CA GLU A 67 23.11 3.97 -4.33
C GLU A 67 23.71 5.18 -3.62
N THR A 68 24.87 4.99 -2.97
CA THR A 68 25.43 5.98 -2.02
C THR A 68 26.81 6.51 -2.39
N GLY A 69 27.48 5.91 -3.38
CA GLY A 69 28.87 6.22 -3.73
C GLY A 69 29.92 5.67 -2.77
N ALA A 70 29.52 5.01 -1.68
CA ALA A 70 30.45 4.47 -0.68
C ALA A 70 31.10 3.16 -1.17
N ASP A 71 32.43 3.11 -1.15
CA ASP A 71 33.17 1.86 -1.39
C ASP A 71 33.38 1.10 -0.08
N ILE A 72 32.69 -0.04 0.04
CA ILE A 72 32.81 -0.94 1.19
C ILE A 72 33.58 -2.22 0.89
N SER A 73 34.29 -2.30 -0.24
CA SER A 73 34.98 -3.51 -0.69
C SER A 73 36.03 -4.02 0.32
N SER A 74 36.73 -3.12 1.01
CA SER A 74 37.69 -3.45 2.07
C SER A 74 37.04 -4.08 3.31
N TYR A 75 35.74 -3.89 3.50
CA TYR A 75 35.00 -4.40 4.65
C TYR A 75 34.32 -5.75 4.40
N LYS A 76 34.45 -6.33 3.21
CA LYS A 76 33.75 -7.55 2.78
C LYS A 76 33.77 -8.66 3.84
N ASP A 77 34.93 -8.93 4.43
CA ASP A 77 35.12 -10.02 5.40
C ASP A 77 34.75 -9.62 6.84
N THR A 78 34.45 -8.34 7.07
CA THR A 78 34.05 -7.77 8.37
C THR A 78 32.56 -7.47 8.48
N LEU A 79 31.78 -7.63 7.40
CA LEU A 79 30.33 -7.46 7.45
C LEU A 79 29.73 -8.54 8.36
N ASP A 80 29.01 -8.07 9.37
CA ASP A 80 28.45 -8.89 10.44
C ASP A 80 27.01 -9.28 10.12
N TYR A 81 26.73 -10.57 9.95
CA TYR A 81 25.40 -11.05 9.56
C TYR A 81 24.41 -10.98 10.74
N LEU A 82 23.27 -10.32 10.53
CA LEU A 82 22.28 -10.07 11.58
C LEU A 82 21.04 -10.96 11.49
N GLY A 83 20.66 -11.39 10.30
CA GLY A 83 19.45 -12.17 10.09
C GLY A 83 18.80 -11.90 8.74
N ARG A 84 17.56 -12.38 8.59
CA ARG A 84 16.80 -12.27 7.35
C ARG A 84 15.36 -11.87 7.61
N TRP A 85 14.73 -11.24 6.63
CA TRP A 85 13.31 -10.94 6.64
C TRP A 85 12.68 -11.43 5.34
N ILE A 86 11.60 -12.21 5.46
CA ILE A 86 10.82 -12.64 4.30
C ILE A 86 9.67 -11.66 4.13
N THR A 87 9.51 -11.16 2.92
CA THR A 87 8.36 -10.30 2.60
C THR A 87 7.08 -11.10 2.79
N PRO A 88 6.11 -10.61 3.57
CA PRO A 88 4.86 -11.32 3.80
C PRO A 88 4.13 -11.69 2.49
N PRO A 89 3.39 -12.82 2.44
CA PRO A 89 2.75 -13.33 1.22
C PRO A 89 1.76 -12.37 0.54
N TYR A 90 1.15 -11.46 1.30
CA TYR A 90 0.19 -10.47 0.77
C TYR A 90 0.83 -9.38 -0.08
N LEU A 91 2.17 -9.26 -0.09
CA LEU A 91 2.90 -8.33 -0.93
C LEU A 91 3.36 -9.02 -2.22
N VAL A 92 3.14 -8.36 -3.36
CA VAL A 92 3.38 -8.89 -4.71
C VAL A 92 4.87 -9.14 -5.01
N TYR A 93 5.78 -8.64 -4.18
CA TYR A 93 7.22 -8.80 -4.34
C TYR A 93 7.81 -9.72 -3.27
N PRO A 94 7.78 -11.06 -3.45
CA PRO A 94 8.34 -11.99 -2.48
C PRO A 94 9.87 -11.91 -2.48
N LEU A 95 10.40 -11.13 -1.54
CA LEU A 95 11.84 -10.98 -1.28
C LEU A 95 12.24 -11.71 -0.01
N GLU A 96 13.38 -12.35 -0.06
CA GLU A 96 14.13 -12.78 1.12
C GLU A 96 15.32 -11.82 1.27
N THR A 97 15.22 -10.90 2.24
CA THR A 97 16.23 -9.86 2.46
C THR A 97 17.14 -10.25 3.62
N HIS A 98 18.46 -10.25 3.39
CA HIS A 98 19.46 -10.49 4.42
C HIS A 98 20.05 -9.19 4.91
N PHE A 99 20.18 -9.06 6.22
CA PHE A 99 20.70 -7.85 6.85
C PHE A 99 22.10 -8.10 7.40
N TYR A 100 23.00 -7.19 7.08
CA TYR A 100 24.36 -7.15 7.60
C TYR A 100 24.58 -5.83 8.33
N ALA A 101 25.50 -5.81 9.28
CA ALA A 101 25.99 -4.59 9.92
C ALA A 101 27.43 -4.31 9.53
N LEU A 102 27.75 -3.02 9.45
CA LEU A 102 29.10 -2.51 9.31
C LEU A 102 29.32 -1.38 10.31
N TRP A 103 30.32 -1.51 11.18
CA TRP A 103 30.78 -0.41 12.02
C TRP A 103 31.88 0.37 11.31
N VAL A 104 31.73 1.69 11.26
CA VAL A 104 32.73 2.59 10.69
C VAL A 104 33.19 3.61 11.74
N ASP A 105 34.49 3.91 11.73
CA ASP A 105 35.09 4.92 12.63
C ASP A 105 35.03 6.33 12.02
N THR A 106 34.84 6.42 10.71
CA THR A 106 34.77 7.66 9.93
C THR A 106 33.58 7.59 8.97
N ASP A 107 33.07 8.74 8.57
CA ASP A 107 31.99 8.78 7.58
C ASP A 107 32.47 8.23 6.23
N ILE A 108 31.73 7.25 5.70
CA ILE A 108 32.03 6.63 4.41
C ILE A 108 31.04 7.07 3.31
N PHE A 109 29.98 7.80 3.69
CA PHE A 109 28.98 8.30 2.76
C PHE A 109 29.33 9.72 2.33
N GLN A 110 29.09 10.03 1.06
CA GLN A 110 29.20 11.39 0.55
C GLN A 110 27.92 12.17 0.87
N ASP A 111 28.02 13.50 0.95
CA ASP A 111 26.88 14.38 1.28
C ASP A 111 25.73 14.35 0.24
N SER A 112 25.93 13.67 -0.89
CA SER A 112 24.92 13.48 -1.93
C SER A 112 24.71 12.00 -2.22
N VAL A 113 23.46 11.56 -2.13
CA VAL A 113 23.00 10.30 -2.71
C VAL A 113 23.09 10.40 -4.23
N ILE A 114 23.67 9.39 -4.89
CA ILE A 114 24.09 9.46 -6.31
C ILE A 114 23.12 8.70 -7.24
N GLY A 115 22.29 7.79 -6.70
CA GLY A 115 21.40 6.94 -7.49
C GLY A 115 20.03 7.55 -7.84
N ASP A 116 19.38 7.01 -8.88
CA ASP A 116 18.00 7.36 -9.27
C ASP A 116 16.95 6.88 -8.25
N GLU A 117 17.30 5.89 -7.42
CA GLU A 117 16.38 5.18 -6.51
C GLU A 117 16.26 5.82 -5.13
N LEU A 118 17.33 6.43 -4.63
CA LEU A 118 17.39 7.11 -3.34
C LEU A 118 17.56 8.61 -3.58
N VAL A 119 16.79 9.44 -2.88
CA VAL A 119 16.76 10.90 -3.12
C VAL A 119 17.36 11.72 -1.99
N ASP A 120 17.59 11.10 -0.84
CA ASP A 120 18.16 11.74 0.34
C ASP A 120 18.75 10.68 1.27
N GLY A 121 19.73 11.03 2.09
CA GLY A 121 20.41 10.12 2.99
C GLY A 121 21.09 10.86 4.14
N CYS A 122 20.97 10.34 5.35
CA CYS A 122 21.55 10.99 6.52
C CYS A 122 21.86 10.02 7.65
N TRP A 123 22.70 10.50 8.57
CA TRP A 123 22.96 9.83 9.83
C TRP A 123 21.92 10.23 10.87
N VAL A 124 21.33 9.23 11.53
CA VAL A 124 20.29 9.42 12.53
C VAL A 124 20.50 8.49 13.72
N THR A 125 20.15 8.91 14.93
CA THR A 125 20.10 7.97 16.06
C THR A 125 18.82 7.11 15.96
N PRO A 126 18.83 5.84 16.37
CA PRO A 126 17.62 5.02 16.38
C PRO A 126 16.45 5.65 17.14
N GLU A 127 16.72 6.39 18.22
CA GLU A 127 15.68 7.08 18.99
C GLU A 127 15.05 8.22 18.18
N HIS A 128 15.87 9.04 17.50
CA HIS A 128 15.36 10.13 16.67
C HIS A 128 14.58 9.59 15.47
N ALA A 129 15.08 8.53 14.81
CA ALA A 129 14.40 7.86 13.72
C ALA A 129 13.01 7.34 14.12
N MET A 130 12.91 6.67 15.27
CA MET A 130 11.63 6.23 15.83
C MET A 130 10.75 7.40 16.27
N GLY A 131 11.34 8.50 16.74
CA GLY A 131 10.62 9.76 17.03
C GLY A 131 9.94 10.33 15.79
N LEU A 132 10.67 10.46 14.69
CA LEU A 132 10.14 10.92 13.39
C LEU A 132 9.04 9.99 12.85
N TRP A 133 9.16 8.68 13.07
CA TRP A 133 8.11 7.74 12.70
C TRP A 133 6.85 7.91 13.55
N ARG A 134 7.01 8.12 14.87
CA ARG A 134 5.91 8.37 15.81
C ARG A 134 5.15 9.67 15.50
N SER A 135 5.85 10.73 15.08
CA SER A 135 5.23 12.00 14.66
C SER A 135 4.63 11.94 13.25
N GLY A 136 4.94 10.90 12.48
CA GLY A 136 4.50 10.79 11.09
C GLY A 136 5.30 11.64 10.11
N ASP A 137 6.49 12.11 10.48
CA ASP A 137 7.41 12.81 9.58
C ASP A 137 8.09 11.86 8.58
N VAL A 138 8.22 10.58 8.94
CA VAL A 138 8.78 9.55 8.07
C VAL A 138 7.89 8.31 7.96
N ARG A 139 8.13 7.49 6.93
CA ARG A 139 7.50 6.19 6.74
C ARG A 139 8.56 5.10 6.80
N LEU A 140 8.27 4.05 7.58
CA LEU A 140 9.18 2.94 7.82
C LEU A 140 8.47 1.62 7.55
N VAL A 141 9.11 0.76 6.78
CA VAL A 141 8.65 -0.62 6.62
C VAL A 141 8.91 -1.45 7.88
N PRO A 142 8.14 -2.54 8.10
CA PRO A 142 8.31 -3.41 9.27
C PRO A 142 9.75 -3.84 9.59
N PRO A 143 10.60 -4.30 8.62
CA PRO A 143 11.97 -4.67 8.95
C PRO A 143 12.80 -3.48 9.47
N THR A 144 12.64 -2.28 8.91
CA THR A 144 13.33 -1.07 9.38
C THR A 144 12.91 -0.72 10.81
N GLN A 145 11.61 -0.79 11.12
CA GLN A 145 11.12 -0.57 12.48
C GLN A 145 11.66 -1.62 13.46
N ALA A 146 11.68 -2.91 13.06
CA ALA A 146 12.19 -4.00 13.87
C ALA A 146 13.69 -3.83 14.18
N ILE A 147 14.48 -3.41 13.19
CA ILE A 147 15.90 -3.10 13.32
C ILE A 147 16.12 -1.94 14.29
N LEU A 148 15.45 -0.80 14.10
CA LEU A 148 15.64 0.38 14.95
C LEU A 148 15.26 0.08 16.41
N ASN A 149 14.13 -0.61 16.63
CA ASN A 149 13.74 -1.06 17.97
C ASN A 149 14.73 -2.08 18.56
N GLY A 150 15.27 -2.98 17.75
CA GLY A 150 16.31 -3.93 18.16
C GLY A 150 17.57 -3.21 18.64
N LEU A 151 18.01 -2.19 17.89
CA LEU A 151 19.13 -1.33 18.27
C LEU A 151 18.88 -0.61 19.59
N LEU A 152 17.70 -0.02 19.77
CA LEU A 152 17.30 0.66 21.01
C LEU A 152 17.27 -0.27 22.23
N LYS A 153 16.82 -1.52 22.05
CA LYS A 153 16.71 -2.49 23.15
C LYS A 153 18.05 -3.03 23.61
N SER A 154 18.89 -3.50 22.68
CA SER A 154 20.13 -4.23 23.01
C SER A 154 21.16 -4.21 21.87
N GLY A 155 21.21 -3.14 21.08
CA GLY A 155 22.15 -3.02 19.96
C GLY A 155 21.99 -4.13 18.92
N GLN A 156 23.10 -4.59 18.33
CA GLN A 156 23.10 -5.63 17.29
C GLN A 156 22.53 -6.99 17.77
N ALA A 157 22.57 -7.28 19.07
CA ALA A 157 21.95 -8.47 19.64
C ALA A 157 20.41 -8.36 19.59
N GLY A 158 19.87 -7.18 19.91
CA GLY A 158 18.44 -6.90 19.78
C GLY A 158 17.97 -6.95 18.33
N VAL A 159 18.79 -6.49 17.38
CA VAL A 159 18.49 -6.63 15.94
C VAL A 159 18.39 -8.11 15.53
N ARG A 160 19.33 -8.95 15.98
CA ARG A 160 19.26 -10.40 15.70
C ARG A 160 17.98 -11.02 16.20
N LEU A 161 17.58 -10.71 17.43
CA LEU A 161 16.32 -11.19 18.00
C LEU A 161 15.11 -10.69 17.19
N ALA A 162 15.14 -9.44 16.73
CA ALA A 162 14.05 -8.86 15.95
C ALA A 162 13.95 -9.43 14.52
N LEU A 163 15.08 -9.84 13.93
CA LEU A 163 15.16 -10.46 12.60
C LEU A 163 15.09 -11.99 12.64
N GLN A 164 15.07 -12.61 13.83
CA GLN A 164 14.71 -14.01 14.02
C GLN A 164 13.18 -14.17 13.89
N GLN A 165 12.61 -13.74 12.76
CA GLN A 165 11.25 -14.12 12.43
C GLN A 165 11.21 -15.64 12.30
N ASP A 166 10.33 -16.25 13.09
CA ASP A 166 10.22 -17.69 13.20
C ASP A 166 9.93 -18.28 11.82
N GLU A 167 10.74 -19.25 11.38
CA GLU A 167 10.41 -20.08 10.20
C GLU A 167 9.05 -20.80 10.41
N ALA A 168 8.58 -20.90 11.66
CA ALA A 168 7.33 -21.54 12.03
C ALA A 168 6.07 -20.68 11.81
N SER A 169 6.15 -19.37 11.58
CA SER A 169 4.95 -18.53 11.46
C SER A 169 4.39 -18.47 10.03
N GLY A 170 4.23 -19.61 9.37
CA GLY A 170 3.40 -19.71 8.14
C GLY A 170 1.94 -19.30 8.34
N GLN A 171 1.60 -18.58 9.41
CA GLN A 171 0.30 -18.07 9.78
C GLN A 171 0.26 -16.55 9.50
N GLU A 172 -0.48 -16.20 8.45
CA GLU A 172 -1.12 -14.89 8.32
C GLU A 172 -1.96 -14.60 9.58
N PRO A 173 -2.06 -13.36 10.08
CA PRO A 173 -1.55 -12.11 9.53
C PRO A 173 -0.32 -11.53 10.27
N THR A 174 0.63 -10.96 9.51
CA THR A 174 1.71 -10.14 10.07
C THR A 174 1.16 -8.78 10.46
N LEU A 175 1.02 -8.51 11.77
CA LEU A 175 0.70 -7.18 12.28
C LEU A 175 1.71 -6.15 11.75
N SER A 176 1.21 -5.08 11.14
CA SER A 176 2.03 -4.05 10.50
C SER A 176 1.71 -2.68 11.07
N PRO A 177 2.47 -2.21 12.09
CA PRO A 177 2.31 -0.88 12.64
C PRO A 177 2.58 0.20 11.58
N ILE A 178 1.66 1.13 11.42
CA ILE A 178 1.80 2.26 10.49
C ILE A 178 2.39 3.46 11.24
N GLN A 179 1.73 3.85 12.32
CA GLN A 179 2.03 4.95 13.24
C GLN A 179 1.41 4.64 14.61
N PRO A 180 1.73 5.39 15.68
CA PRO A 180 1.03 5.27 16.96
C PRO A 180 -0.50 5.33 16.80
N GLY A 181 -1.19 4.36 17.40
CA GLY A 181 -2.64 4.22 17.27
C GLY A 181 -3.13 3.85 15.87
N MET A 182 -2.28 3.33 14.96
CA MET A 182 -2.68 2.86 13.63
C MET A 182 -2.01 1.53 13.30
N MET A 183 -2.80 0.45 13.32
CA MET A 183 -2.36 -0.90 12.97
C MET A 183 -2.98 -1.35 11.65
N MET A 184 -2.19 -1.95 10.77
CA MET A 184 -2.69 -2.68 9.61
C MET A 184 -2.58 -4.19 9.85
N ILE A 185 -3.66 -4.90 9.57
CA ILE A 185 -3.78 -6.35 9.65
C ILE A 185 -4.26 -6.84 8.27
N PRO A 186 -3.38 -7.35 7.41
CA PRO A 186 -3.76 -7.87 6.11
C PRO A 186 -4.45 -9.22 6.27
N LEU A 187 -5.68 -9.34 5.78
CA LEU A 187 -6.53 -10.52 5.97
C LEU A 187 -6.84 -11.14 4.61
N ARG A 188 -6.66 -12.45 4.49
CA ARG A 188 -6.87 -13.16 3.24
C ARG A 188 -8.33 -13.08 2.81
N THR A 189 -8.58 -12.70 1.55
CA THR A 189 -9.93 -12.53 1.00
C THR A 189 -10.02 -12.99 -0.46
N PRO A 190 -11.23 -13.35 -0.94
CA PRO A 190 -11.47 -13.66 -2.35
C PRO A 190 -11.58 -12.38 -3.20
N THR A 191 -10.49 -11.62 -3.28
CA THR A 191 -10.39 -10.37 -4.06
C THR A 191 -9.86 -10.61 -5.49
N LEU A 192 -9.83 -9.56 -6.32
CA LEU A 192 -9.34 -9.63 -7.71
C LEU A 192 -7.80 -9.68 -7.76
N PRO A 193 -7.21 -10.53 -8.63
CA PRO A 193 -5.76 -10.56 -8.83
C PRO A 193 -5.21 -9.19 -9.25
N PRO A 194 -3.98 -8.82 -8.82
CA PRO A 194 -3.02 -9.65 -8.09
C PRO A 194 -3.19 -9.64 -6.57
N ALA A 195 -4.21 -8.95 -6.04
CA ALA A 195 -4.45 -8.92 -4.61
C ALA A 195 -4.92 -10.28 -4.11
N THR A 196 -4.56 -10.60 -2.87
CA THR A 196 -4.94 -11.83 -2.17
C THR A 196 -5.49 -11.56 -0.78
N HIS A 197 -5.40 -10.31 -0.34
CA HIS A 197 -5.72 -9.86 1.01
C HIS A 197 -6.39 -8.50 0.98
N THR A 198 -7.24 -8.23 1.97
CA THR A 198 -7.79 -6.92 2.31
C THR A 198 -7.18 -6.44 3.61
N ASN A 199 -6.77 -5.18 3.67
CA ASN A 199 -6.16 -4.57 4.83
C ASN A 199 -7.24 -4.13 5.81
N CYS A 200 -7.34 -4.81 6.95
CA CYS A 200 -8.06 -4.32 8.12
C CYS A 200 -7.20 -3.29 8.85
N TYR A 201 -7.79 -2.17 9.22
CA TYR A 201 -7.14 -1.15 10.02
C TYR A 201 -7.77 -1.07 11.41
N VAL A 202 -6.93 -1.16 12.45
CA VAL A 202 -7.35 -0.91 13.83
C VAL A 202 -6.73 0.42 14.27
N LEU A 203 -7.59 1.40 14.52
CA LEU A 203 -7.22 2.79 14.79
C LEU A 203 -7.59 3.16 16.22
N GLY A 204 -6.82 4.06 16.84
CA GLY A 204 -6.99 4.47 18.23
C GLY A 204 -6.15 3.68 19.23
N GLU A 205 -6.23 4.06 20.51
CA GLU A 205 -5.49 3.42 21.60
C GLU A 205 -6.35 2.98 22.79
N GLN A 206 -7.49 3.64 23.04
CA GLN A 206 -8.46 3.21 24.05
C GLN A 206 -9.80 2.88 23.42
N ASP A 207 -10.41 3.81 22.68
CA ASP A 207 -11.54 3.52 21.80
C ASP A 207 -11.05 3.21 20.38
N LEU A 208 -11.39 2.01 19.90
CA LEU A 208 -10.88 1.47 18.65
C LEU A 208 -11.89 1.62 17.53
N LEU A 209 -11.45 2.18 16.41
CA LEU A 209 -12.17 2.11 15.15
C LEU A 209 -11.57 0.98 14.30
N VAL A 210 -12.39 -0.02 13.96
CA VAL A 210 -11.94 -1.16 13.15
C VAL A 210 -12.51 -1.00 11.74
N VAL A 211 -11.67 -0.68 10.78
CA VAL A 211 -12.03 -0.39 9.40
C VAL A 211 -11.68 -1.60 8.54
N GLU A 212 -12.60 -2.07 7.69
CA GLU A 212 -12.38 -3.19 6.76
C GLU A 212 -11.98 -4.52 7.45
N PRO A 213 -12.73 -5.01 8.45
CA PRO A 213 -12.35 -6.24 9.13
C PRO A 213 -12.28 -7.44 8.20
N ALA A 214 -13.00 -7.47 7.08
CA ALA A 214 -12.82 -8.36 5.92
C ALA A 214 -12.59 -9.88 6.17
N ALA A 215 -12.89 -10.38 7.38
CA ALA A 215 -12.48 -11.70 7.85
C ALA A 215 -13.54 -12.78 7.52
N TYR A 216 -13.51 -13.26 6.29
CA TYR A 216 -14.43 -14.28 5.79
C TYR A 216 -14.26 -15.65 6.43
N ASP A 217 -13.05 -16.19 6.33
CA ASP A 217 -12.75 -17.54 6.76
C ASP A 217 -12.57 -17.58 8.29
N ASP A 218 -12.97 -18.70 8.91
CA ASP A 218 -12.90 -18.86 10.36
C ASP A 218 -11.47 -18.69 10.89
N ASP A 219 -10.47 -19.26 10.19
CA ASP A 219 -9.07 -19.14 10.56
C ASP A 219 -8.57 -17.70 10.47
N VAL A 220 -8.94 -16.96 9.42
CA VAL A 220 -8.59 -15.54 9.27
C VAL A 220 -9.21 -14.70 10.38
N ARG A 221 -10.46 -15.01 10.73
CA ARG A 221 -11.21 -14.30 11.77
C ARG A 221 -10.68 -14.58 13.16
N ASP A 222 -10.24 -15.79 13.46
CA ASP A 222 -9.61 -16.14 14.74
C ASP A 222 -8.35 -15.29 15.01
N HIS A 223 -7.55 -15.00 13.98
CA HIS A 223 -6.39 -14.12 14.14
C HIS A 223 -6.77 -12.67 14.40
N LEU A 224 -7.78 -12.13 13.71
CA LEU A 224 -8.32 -10.81 13.99
C LEU A 224 -8.88 -10.75 15.43
N TYR A 225 -9.59 -11.79 15.84
CA TYR A 225 -10.15 -11.90 17.19
C TYR A 225 -9.08 -11.94 18.26
N GLN A 226 -8.00 -12.71 18.06
CA GLN A 226 -6.89 -12.73 19.00
C GLN A 226 -6.35 -11.31 19.23
N TYR A 227 -6.10 -10.55 18.16
CA TYR A 227 -5.60 -9.19 18.28
C TYR A 227 -6.58 -8.26 19.01
N LEU A 228 -7.87 -8.30 18.64
CA LEU A 228 -8.89 -7.46 19.26
C LEU A 228 -9.16 -7.83 20.73
N ASP A 229 -9.18 -9.13 21.05
CA ASP A 229 -9.33 -9.63 22.42
C ASP A 229 -8.15 -9.19 23.29
N GLU A 230 -6.92 -9.24 22.79
CA GLU A 230 -5.73 -8.73 23.51
C GLU A 230 -5.85 -7.23 23.81
N LYS A 231 -6.38 -6.44 22.87
CA LYS A 231 -6.64 -5.01 23.08
C LYS A 231 -7.74 -4.75 24.10
N ILE A 232 -8.82 -5.50 24.04
CA ILE A 232 -9.93 -5.38 25.01
C ILE A 232 -9.44 -5.76 26.42
N GLN A 233 -8.65 -6.83 26.53
CA GLN A 233 -8.01 -7.23 27.79
C GLN A 233 -7.06 -6.16 28.34
N SER A 234 -6.42 -5.38 27.47
CA SER A 234 -5.61 -4.22 27.87
C SER A 234 -6.43 -2.96 28.20
N GLY A 235 -7.76 -3.05 28.23
CA GLY A 235 -8.67 -1.97 28.60
C GLY A 235 -9.17 -1.11 27.43
N CYS A 236 -9.01 -1.57 26.18
CA CYS A 236 -9.60 -0.91 25.03
C CYS A 236 -11.09 -1.27 24.86
N GLU A 237 -11.85 -0.43 24.18
CA GLU A 237 -13.24 -0.68 23.77
C GLU A 237 -13.35 -0.48 22.26
N ILE A 238 -14.15 -1.30 21.57
CA ILE A 238 -14.40 -1.10 20.14
C ILE A 238 -15.53 -0.09 19.98
N LYS A 239 -15.23 1.05 19.36
CA LYS A 239 -16.18 2.13 19.10
C LYS A 239 -17.16 1.75 18.00
N ALA A 240 -16.64 1.23 16.89
CA ALA A 240 -17.42 0.79 15.73
C ALA A 240 -16.58 -0.07 14.79
N PHE A 241 -17.28 -0.87 13.99
CA PHE A 241 -16.76 -1.48 12.77
C PHE A 241 -17.19 -0.63 11.57
N VAL A 242 -16.25 -0.29 10.69
CA VAL A 242 -16.49 0.55 9.52
C VAL A 242 -16.14 -0.23 8.25
N THR A 243 -16.94 -0.04 7.21
CA THR A 243 -16.56 -0.44 5.84
C THR A 243 -16.72 0.71 4.87
N THR A 244 -15.74 0.82 3.99
CA THR A 244 -15.62 1.83 2.95
C THR A 244 -16.71 1.65 1.89
N HIS A 245 -17.05 0.42 1.50
CA HIS A 245 -18.06 0.12 0.48
C HIS A 245 -18.57 -1.33 0.54
N HIS A 246 -19.52 -1.69 -0.34
CA HIS A 246 -20.32 -2.92 -0.24
C HIS A 246 -19.69 -4.16 -0.89
N HIS A 247 -18.51 -4.05 -1.49
CA HIS A 247 -17.90 -5.20 -2.16
C HIS A 247 -17.59 -6.31 -1.16
N ARG A 248 -17.66 -7.54 -1.67
CA ARG A 248 -17.65 -8.74 -0.85
C ARG A 248 -16.39 -8.75 0.03
N ASP A 249 -15.21 -8.71 -0.55
CA ASP A 249 -13.92 -8.71 0.14
C ASP A 249 -13.75 -7.64 1.24
N HIS A 250 -14.58 -6.61 1.29
CA HIS A 250 -14.57 -5.54 2.30
C HIS A 250 -15.52 -5.79 3.48
N ILE A 251 -16.71 -6.32 3.18
CA ILE A 251 -17.78 -6.50 4.18
C ILE A 251 -17.67 -7.82 4.96
N GLY A 252 -16.72 -8.68 4.59
CA GLY A 252 -16.46 -9.95 5.25
C GLY A 252 -16.25 -9.80 6.77
N GLY A 253 -16.86 -10.68 7.55
CA GLY A 253 -16.65 -10.71 9.00
C GLY A 253 -17.33 -9.59 9.80
N LEU A 254 -17.93 -8.57 9.17
CA LEU A 254 -18.57 -7.44 9.88
C LEU A 254 -19.64 -7.88 10.86
N VAL A 255 -20.56 -8.75 10.40
CA VAL A 255 -21.67 -9.25 11.22
C VAL A 255 -21.15 -10.07 12.40
N GLN A 256 -20.19 -10.95 12.15
CA GLN A 256 -19.59 -11.79 13.19
C GLN A 256 -18.82 -10.96 14.22
N CYS A 257 -18.12 -9.91 13.78
CA CYS A 257 -17.46 -8.96 14.66
C CYS A 257 -18.49 -8.20 15.51
N HIS A 258 -19.57 -7.69 14.90
CA HIS A 258 -20.66 -7.04 15.63
C HIS A 258 -21.29 -7.98 16.68
N GLU A 259 -21.62 -9.23 16.30
CA GLU A 259 -22.21 -10.22 17.20
C GLU A 259 -21.28 -10.56 18.37
N ARG A 260 -19.97 -10.63 18.13
CA ARG A 260 -18.98 -10.96 19.17
C ARG A 260 -18.75 -9.81 20.14
N TYR A 261 -18.60 -8.59 19.63
CA TYR A 261 -18.12 -7.45 20.41
C TYR A 261 -19.21 -6.44 20.79
N GLY A 262 -20.41 -6.54 20.19
CA GLY A 262 -21.53 -5.64 20.45
C GLY A 262 -21.39 -4.23 19.88
N ALA A 263 -20.26 -3.90 19.25
CA ALA A 263 -20.01 -2.57 18.67
C ALA A 263 -20.79 -2.37 17.35
N PRO A 264 -21.30 -1.15 17.07
CA PRO A 264 -22.11 -0.87 15.89
C PRO A 264 -21.32 -0.99 14.58
N ILE A 265 -22.03 -1.24 13.49
CA ILE A 265 -21.50 -1.19 12.13
C ILE A 265 -21.88 0.16 11.50
N TRP A 266 -20.89 0.89 10.99
CA TRP A 266 -21.06 2.18 10.32
C TRP A 266 -20.58 2.13 8.88
N THR A 267 -21.33 2.75 7.97
CA THR A 267 -20.93 2.94 6.57
C THR A 267 -21.82 3.99 5.91
N HIS A 268 -21.55 4.35 4.66
CA HIS A 268 -22.40 5.25 3.90
C HIS A 268 -23.76 4.62 3.56
N ARG A 269 -24.80 5.44 3.43
CA ARG A 269 -26.17 4.99 3.14
C ARG A 269 -26.28 4.17 1.85
N GLU A 270 -25.57 4.58 0.79
CA GLU A 270 -25.58 3.84 -0.48
C GLU A 270 -24.92 2.46 -0.37
N THR A 271 -23.94 2.30 0.52
CA THR A 271 -23.34 0.99 0.85
C THR A 271 -24.34 0.15 1.64
N ALA A 272 -24.99 0.74 2.64
CA ALA A 272 -26.02 0.07 3.43
C ALA A 272 -27.20 -0.46 2.58
N ASN A 273 -27.58 0.25 1.51
CA ASN A 273 -28.62 -0.18 0.57
C ASN A 273 -28.24 -1.41 -0.28
N ARG A 274 -26.98 -1.84 -0.25
CA ARG A 274 -26.42 -2.90 -1.10
C ARG A 274 -25.90 -4.10 -0.32
N VAL A 275 -26.06 -4.10 1.00
CA VAL A 275 -25.72 -5.21 1.89
C VAL A 275 -26.99 -5.82 2.50
N ASP A 276 -26.90 -7.05 2.96
CA ASP A 276 -28.02 -7.84 3.50
C ASP A 276 -28.04 -7.91 5.03
N PHE A 277 -27.22 -7.10 5.71
CA PHE A 277 -27.15 -7.00 7.17
C PHE A 277 -27.49 -5.61 7.70
N ASN A 278 -27.75 -5.51 9.01
CA ASN A 278 -28.12 -4.26 9.64
C ASN A 278 -26.93 -3.32 9.83
N VAL A 279 -26.99 -2.14 9.21
CA VAL A 279 -26.09 -1.02 9.49
C VAL A 279 -26.71 -0.17 10.60
N HIS A 280 -25.91 0.16 11.61
CA HIS A 280 -26.38 0.79 12.85
C HIS A 280 -26.34 2.31 12.79
N ASP A 281 -25.43 2.88 11.99
CA ASP A 281 -25.36 4.32 11.76
C ASP A 281 -24.77 4.64 10.39
N PHE A 282 -25.05 5.85 9.89
CA PHE A 282 -24.64 6.28 8.56
C PHE A 282 -23.55 7.34 8.61
N LEU A 283 -22.45 7.10 7.89
CA LEU A 283 -21.38 8.06 7.69
C LEU A 283 -21.67 8.89 6.44
N ASN A 284 -21.75 10.20 6.60
CA ASN A 284 -21.96 11.16 5.51
C ASN A 284 -20.69 11.99 5.28
N ASP A 285 -20.62 12.64 4.12
CA ASP A 285 -19.53 13.55 3.79
C ASP A 285 -19.37 14.65 4.85
N GLY A 286 -18.15 14.84 5.35
CA GLY A 286 -17.79 15.81 6.39
C GLY A 286 -18.09 15.38 7.83
N ASP A 287 -18.68 14.21 8.06
CA ASP A 287 -18.82 13.68 9.43
C ASP A 287 -17.43 13.41 10.03
N VAL A 288 -17.25 13.65 11.33
CA VAL A 288 -15.96 13.44 12.01
C VAL A 288 -16.10 12.41 13.13
N ILE A 289 -15.32 11.34 13.04
CA ILE A 289 -15.21 10.32 14.08
C ILE A 289 -14.03 10.68 15.00
N HIS A 290 -14.34 11.17 16.19
CA HIS A 290 -13.34 11.48 17.21
C HIS A 290 -12.96 10.24 18.02
N LEU A 291 -11.66 10.01 18.23
CA LEU A 291 -11.14 9.00 19.16
C LEU A 291 -10.51 9.68 20.39
N SER A 292 -10.47 8.95 21.50
CA SER A 292 -9.97 9.37 22.82
C SER A 292 -8.50 9.79 22.82
N ASN A 293 -7.68 9.27 21.92
CA ASN A 293 -6.27 9.65 21.76
C ASN A 293 -6.09 10.97 20.99
N GLY A 294 -7.18 11.66 20.66
CA GLY A 294 -7.17 12.94 19.96
C GLY A 294 -7.24 12.83 18.43
N GLN A 295 -7.22 11.61 17.87
CA GLN A 295 -7.43 11.43 16.43
C GLN A 295 -8.84 11.88 16.02
N ALA A 296 -8.93 12.53 14.86
CA ALA A 296 -10.18 12.99 14.28
C ALA A 296 -10.26 12.53 12.82
N TRP A 297 -11.11 11.54 12.54
CA TRP A 297 -11.25 10.92 11.23
C TRP A 297 -12.46 11.50 10.50
N GLU A 298 -12.19 12.42 9.57
CA GLU A 298 -13.18 13.02 8.68
C GLU A 298 -13.58 12.03 7.58
N VAL A 299 -14.88 11.87 7.38
CA VAL A 299 -15.45 11.04 6.33
C VAL A 299 -15.50 11.85 5.04
N LEU A 300 -14.89 11.32 3.98
CA LEU A 300 -14.98 11.88 2.64
C LEU A 300 -15.85 10.96 1.79
N PHE A 301 -16.94 11.47 1.24
CA PHE A 301 -17.75 10.72 0.28
C PHE A 301 -17.05 10.71 -1.09
N THR A 302 -16.56 9.54 -1.49
CA THR A 302 -15.72 9.36 -2.68
C THR A 302 -16.34 8.35 -3.66
N PRO A 303 -17.53 8.62 -4.22
CA PRO A 303 -18.16 7.69 -5.16
C PRO A 303 -17.32 7.54 -6.42
N GLY A 304 -17.45 6.40 -7.09
CA GLY A 304 -16.79 6.18 -8.37
C GLY A 304 -16.44 4.73 -8.59
N HIS A 305 -15.67 4.13 -7.69
CA HIS A 305 -15.48 2.68 -7.68
C HIS A 305 -16.77 1.97 -7.27
N ALA A 306 -17.37 2.41 -6.15
CA ALA A 306 -18.69 2.00 -5.69
C ALA A 306 -19.57 3.23 -5.39
N PRO A 307 -20.92 3.11 -5.45
CA PRO A 307 -21.85 4.23 -5.21
C PRO A 307 -21.75 4.85 -3.81
N GLY A 308 -21.48 4.02 -2.79
CA GLY A 308 -21.38 4.43 -1.40
C GLY A 308 -19.96 4.49 -0.85
N HIS A 309 -18.96 4.53 -1.73
CA HIS A 309 -17.56 4.50 -1.27
C HIS A 309 -17.23 5.74 -0.45
N ILE A 310 -16.57 5.52 0.70
CA ILE A 310 -16.02 6.58 1.54
C ILE A 310 -14.51 6.38 1.77
N CYS A 311 -13.80 7.49 1.93
CA CYS A 311 -12.46 7.53 2.51
C CYS A 311 -12.55 8.11 3.94
N LEU A 312 -11.56 7.79 4.78
CA LEU A 312 -11.43 8.38 6.12
C LEU A 312 -10.11 9.14 6.20
N TYR A 313 -10.14 10.43 6.52
CA TYR A 313 -8.98 11.31 6.59
C TYR A 313 -8.71 11.74 8.04
N GLU A 314 -7.53 11.42 8.57
CA GLU A 314 -7.14 11.84 9.91
C GLU A 314 -6.53 13.25 9.85
N GLN A 315 -7.20 14.20 10.51
CA GLN A 315 -6.97 15.64 10.30
C GLN A 315 -5.61 16.15 10.80
N GLN A 316 -4.97 15.46 11.76
CA GLN A 316 -3.69 15.93 12.33
C GLN A 316 -2.48 15.36 11.60
N SER A 317 -2.47 14.06 11.37
CA SER A 317 -1.40 13.32 10.69
C SER A 317 -1.49 13.42 9.17
N GLY A 318 -2.68 13.74 8.63
CA GLY A 318 -2.96 13.76 7.20
C GLY A 318 -3.00 12.37 6.56
N VAL A 319 -3.11 11.30 7.36
CA VAL A 319 -3.24 9.92 6.87
C VAL A 319 -4.65 9.69 6.34
N MET A 320 -4.78 9.03 5.18
CA MET A 320 -6.08 8.75 4.58
C MET A 320 -6.27 7.24 4.33
N ILE A 321 -7.33 6.65 4.88
CA ILE A 321 -7.83 5.33 4.45
C ILE A 321 -8.62 5.53 3.18
N VAL A 322 -8.19 4.87 2.10
CA VAL A 322 -8.68 5.12 0.74
C VAL A 322 -9.54 4.01 0.16
N GLY A 323 -9.73 2.91 0.90
CA GLY A 323 -10.45 1.75 0.41
C GLY A 323 -9.92 1.31 -0.95
N ASP A 324 -10.85 1.18 -1.91
CA ASP A 324 -10.59 0.83 -3.30
C ASP A 324 -10.60 2.04 -4.24
N MET A 325 -10.36 3.25 -3.73
CA MET A 325 -10.07 4.38 -4.62
C MET A 325 -8.68 4.28 -5.24
N VAL A 326 -7.71 3.80 -4.46
CA VAL A 326 -6.31 3.59 -4.87
C VAL A 326 -5.82 2.28 -4.25
N ALA A 327 -5.02 1.51 -4.99
CA ALA A 327 -4.38 0.30 -4.50
C ALA A 327 -2.88 0.54 -4.30
N GLY A 328 -2.28 -0.13 -3.32
CA GLY A 328 -0.83 -0.11 -3.11
C GLY A 328 -0.08 -0.63 -4.33
N MET A 329 -0.66 -1.63 -5.02
CA MET A 329 -0.13 -2.25 -6.23
C MET A 329 -1.17 -2.25 -7.35
N GLY A 330 -0.75 -1.96 -8.58
CA GLY A 330 -1.63 -1.99 -9.75
C GLY A 330 -2.58 -0.80 -9.84
N SER A 331 -3.78 -1.06 -10.34
CA SER A 331 -4.86 -0.09 -10.59
C SER A 331 -6.19 -0.69 -10.16
N ILE A 332 -7.21 0.15 -9.96
CA ILE A 332 -8.56 -0.25 -9.54
C ILE A 332 -9.47 -0.47 -10.75
N LEU A 333 -10.37 -1.43 -10.69
CA LEU A 333 -11.43 -1.55 -11.69
C LEU A 333 -12.58 -0.60 -11.38
N ILE A 334 -13.05 0.14 -12.38
CA ILE A 334 -14.33 0.87 -12.30
C ILE A 334 -15.35 0.08 -13.09
N GLU A 335 -16.08 -0.79 -12.41
CA GLU A 335 -17.06 -1.66 -13.04
C GLU A 335 -18.29 -0.80 -13.44
N PRO A 336 -18.68 -0.76 -14.73
CA PRO A 336 -19.62 0.24 -15.23
C PRO A 336 -21.10 0.04 -14.81
N THR A 337 -21.48 -1.08 -14.19
CA THR A 337 -22.85 -1.31 -13.71
C THR A 337 -23.13 -0.62 -12.37
N GLU A 338 -22.11 -0.49 -11.52
CA GLU A 338 -22.22 0.17 -10.22
C GLU A 338 -21.25 1.35 -10.03
N GLY A 339 -20.13 1.35 -10.75
CA GLY A 339 -19.14 2.41 -10.76
C GLY A 339 -19.38 3.48 -11.83
N CYS A 340 -18.70 4.61 -11.67
CA CYS A 340 -18.76 5.76 -12.55
C CYS A 340 -17.38 6.41 -12.69
N MET A 341 -16.80 6.37 -13.91
CA MET A 341 -15.47 6.94 -14.17
C MET A 341 -15.43 8.47 -13.94
N PHE A 342 -16.55 9.18 -14.18
CA PHE A 342 -16.64 10.62 -13.88
C PHE A 342 -16.50 10.87 -12.39
N SER A 343 -17.35 10.25 -11.57
CA SER A 343 -17.30 10.40 -10.11
C SER A 343 -15.96 9.92 -9.55
N TYR A 344 -15.40 8.84 -10.08
CA TYR A 344 -14.09 8.34 -9.66
C TYR A 344 -12.97 9.37 -9.84
N LEU A 345 -12.92 10.04 -11.00
CA LEU A 345 -11.93 11.10 -11.26
C LEU A 345 -12.14 12.33 -10.37
N GLU A 346 -13.39 12.74 -10.13
CA GLU A 346 -13.70 13.83 -9.19
C GLU A 346 -13.28 13.47 -7.77
N SER A 347 -13.55 12.24 -7.33
CA SER A 347 -13.15 11.74 -6.03
C SER A 347 -11.62 11.68 -5.87
N LEU A 348 -10.88 11.24 -6.89
CA LEU A 348 -9.41 11.28 -6.86
C LEU A 348 -8.86 12.71 -6.76
N ARG A 349 -9.49 13.68 -7.44
CA ARG A 349 -9.13 15.10 -7.31
C ARG A 349 -9.43 15.64 -5.92
N CYS A 350 -10.59 15.32 -5.37
CA CYS A 350 -10.95 15.67 -4.00
C CYS A 350 -9.92 15.10 -3.00
N MET A 351 -9.57 13.83 -3.11
CA MET A 351 -8.54 13.19 -2.28
C MET A 351 -7.17 13.90 -2.41
N ARG A 352 -6.80 14.30 -3.62
CA ARG A 352 -5.56 15.03 -3.89
C ARG A 352 -5.57 16.41 -3.25
N ASP A 353 -6.70 17.12 -3.32
CA ASP A 353 -6.83 18.48 -2.79
C ASP A 353 -6.82 18.51 -1.25
N HIS A 354 -7.14 17.39 -0.59
CA HIS A 354 -6.93 17.19 0.86
C HIS A 354 -5.45 17.04 1.27
N ALA A 355 -4.53 16.98 0.29
CA ALA A 355 -3.09 16.87 0.49
C ALA A 355 -2.68 15.83 1.55
N PRO A 356 -3.12 14.56 1.43
CA PRO A 356 -2.77 13.54 2.40
C PRO A 356 -1.25 13.33 2.46
N THR A 357 -0.76 12.87 3.62
CA THR A 357 0.65 12.54 3.87
C THR A 357 0.92 11.03 3.72
N CYS A 358 -0.13 10.22 3.64
CA CYS A 358 -0.07 8.77 3.47
C CYS A 358 -1.42 8.26 2.96
N LEU A 359 -1.43 7.28 2.04
CA LEU A 359 -2.66 6.54 1.71
C LEU A 359 -2.58 5.12 2.27
N LEU A 360 -3.68 4.68 2.89
CA LEU A 360 -3.88 3.34 3.43
C LEU A 360 -4.94 2.63 2.56
N PRO A 361 -4.52 1.89 1.52
CA PRO A 361 -5.43 1.23 0.59
C PRO A 361 -5.94 -0.09 1.14
N SER A 362 -7.13 -0.53 0.75
CA SER A 362 -7.62 -1.86 1.14
C SER A 362 -6.75 -2.99 0.59
N HIS A 363 -5.98 -2.77 -0.48
CA HIS A 363 -5.12 -3.82 -1.05
C HIS A 363 -3.68 -3.36 -1.25
N GLY A 364 -2.73 -4.20 -0.81
CA GLY A 364 -1.29 -3.98 -0.97
C GLY A 364 -0.66 -3.14 0.15
N PRO A 365 0.59 -2.69 -0.02
CA PRO A 365 1.26 -1.87 0.98
C PRO A 365 0.66 -0.46 1.03
N TYR A 366 0.79 0.22 2.17
CA TYR A 366 0.46 1.64 2.27
C TYR A 366 1.42 2.51 1.44
N ILE A 367 0.95 3.68 1.03
CA ILE A 367 1.61 4.55 0.05
C ILE A 367 2.17 5.79 0.74
N ALA A 368 3.49 5.92 0.76
CA ALA A 368 4.21 7.04 1.38
C ALA A 368 4.28 8.30 0.52
N ASN A 369 4.07 8.20 -0.81
CA ASN A 369 4.03 9.33 -1.75
C ASN A 369 2.61 9.51 -2.33
N PRO A 370 1.65 9.97 -1.52
CA PRO A 370 0.24 10.03 -1.89
C PRO A 370 -0.04 10.88 -3.12
N MET A 371 0.55 12.09 -3.20
CA MET A 371 0.29 13.04 -4.28
C MET A 371 0.69 12.50 -5.64
N GLU A 372 1.90 11.93 -5.73
CA GLU A 372 2.39 11.32 -6.97
C GLU A 372 1.53 10.11 -7.38
N LYS A 373 1.10 9.28 -6.42
CA LYS A 373 0.23 8.14 -6.70
C LYS A 373 -1.15 8.57 -7.22
N LEU A 374 -1.74 9.62 -6.63
CA LEU A 374 -3.02 10.17 -7.08
C LEU A 374 -2.89 10.79 -8.47
N ASP A 375 -1.85 11.58 -8.71
CA ASP A 375 -1.54 12.16 -10.02
C ASP A 375 -1.30 11.08 -11.08
N GLN A 376 -0.60 10.01 -10.72
CA GLN A 376 -0.41 8.84 -11.58
C GLN A 376 -1.75 8.20 -11.95
N TYR A 377 -2.64 7.99 -10.98
CA TYR A 377 -3.97 7.41 -11.22
C TYR A 377 -4.81 8.29 -12.15
N ILE A 378 -4.88 9.59 -11.88
CA ILE A 378 -5.62 10.55 -12.73
C ILE A 378 -5.05 10.56 -14.15
N THR A 379 -3.74 10.72 -14.28
CA THR A 379 -3.04 10.77 -15.57
C THR A 379 -3.25 9.48 -16.36
N HIS A 380 -3.17 8.33 -15.70
CA HIS A 380 -3.40 7.03 -16.33
C HIS A 380 -4.80 6.91 -16.94
N ARG A 381 -5.85 7.35 -16.22
CA ARG A 381 -7.23 7.33 -16.74
C ARG A 381 -7.43 8.28 -17.92
N LEU A 382 -6.89 9.50 -17.83
CA LEU A 382 -7.01 10.47 -18.92
C LEU A 382 -6.25 10.01 -20.17
N ALA A 383 -5.07 9.42 -20.01
CA ALA A 383 -4.33 8.82 -21.12
C ALA A 383 -5.11 7.68 -21.80
N ARG A 384 -5.88 6.89 -21.04
CA ARG A 384 -6.78 5.87 -21.61
C ARG A 384 -7.96 6.47 -22.37
N GLU A 385 -8.49 7.61 -21.94
CA GLU A 385 -9.50 8.34 -22.71
C GLU A 385 -8.94 8.85 -24.04
N ASP A 386 -7.73 9.42 -24.03
CA ASP A 386 -7.07 9.89 -25.25
C ASP A 386 -6.81 8.73 -26.23
N ALA A 387 -6.35 7.59 -25.72
CA ALA A 387 -6.17 6.38 -26.52
C ALA A 387 -7.49 5.87 -27.12
N LEU A 388 -8.59 5.92 -26.34
CA LEU A 388 -9.92 5.53 -26.80
C LEU A 388 -10.44 6.46 -27.90
N LEU A 389 -10.27 7.76 -27.77
CA LEU A 389 -10.67 8.73 -28.80
C LEU A 389 -9.89 8.54 -30.10
N ALA A 390 -8.59 8.25 -30.01
CA ALA A 390 -7.78 7.89 -31.17
C ALA A 390 -8.22 6.55 -31.81
N ALA A 391 -8.64 5.58 -31.00
CA ALA A 391 -9.16 4.30 -31.48
C ALA A 391 -10.53 4.44 -32.17
N LEU A 392 -11.40 5.33 -31.69
CA LEU A 392 -12.71 5.62 -32.29
C LEU A 392 -12.64 6.24 -33.70
N GLN A 393 -11.50 6.84 -34.06
CA GLN A 393 -11.25 7.28 -35.45
C GLN A 393 -11.03 6.09 -36.40
N GLN A 394 -10.68 4.92 -35.86
CA GLN A 394 -10.31 3.73 -36.64
C GLN A 394 -11.41 2.66 -36.64
N SER A 395 -12.20 2.56 -35.57
CA SER A 395 -13.25 1.56 -35.45
C SER A 395 -14.37 2.01 -34.51
N SER A 396 -15.59 1.63 -34.84
CA SER A 396 -16.77 1.74 -33.97
C SER A 396 -17.10 0.44 -33.23
N ASP A 397 -16.36 -0.65 -33.50
CA ASP A 397 -16.59 -1.98 -32.92
C ASP A 397 -15.96 -2.08 -31.52
N PHE A 398 -16.75 -2.48 -30.54
CA PHE A 398 -16.33 -2.49 -29.14
C PHE A 398 -15.12 -3.41 -28.87
N LEU A 399 -15.11 -4.63 -29.41
CA LEU A 399 -14.00 -5.55 -29.17
C LEU A 399 -12.73 -5.04 -29.85
N LYS A 400 -12.85 -4.43 -31.04
CA LYS A 400 -11.71 -3.80 -31.70
C LYS A 400 -11.16 -2.62 -30.91
N LEU A 401 -12.02 -1.82 -30.28
CA LEU A 401 -11.59 -0.74 -29.39
C LEU A 401 -10.84 -1.29 -28.17
N VAL A 402 -11.28 -2.39 -27.55
CA VAL A 402 -10.53 -3.02 -26.45
C VAL A 402 -9.13 -3.41 -26.92
N GLU A 403 -9.00 -4.04 -28.08
CA GLU A 403 -7.69 -4.42 -28.64
C GLU A 403 -6.77 -3.21 -28.86
N LEU A 404 -7.30 -2.12 -29.42
CA LEU A 404 -6.53 -0.91 -29.76
C LEU A 404 -6.11 -0.12 -28.52
N VAL A 405 -7.00 0.02 -27.53
CA VAL A 405 -6.76 0.83 -26.33
C VAL A 405 -5.88 0.11 -25.30
N TYR A 406 -6.00 -1.21 -25.19
CA TYR A 406 -5.31 -2.02 -24.17
C TYR A 406 -4.22 -2.91 -24.79
N GLN A 407 -3.45 -2.39 -25.76
CA GLN A 407 -2.33 -3.13 -26.38
C GLN A 407 -1.20 -3.47 -25.41
N ASP A 408 -0.98 -2.60 -24.43
CA ASP A 408 0.03 -2.72 -23.39
C ASP A 408 -0.43 -3.55 -22.18
N THR A 409 -1.66 -4.07 -22.22
CA THR A 409 -2.25 -4.84 -21.13
C THR A 409 -2.12 -6.34 -21.40
N PRO A 410 -1.77 -7.16 -20.38
CA PRO A 410 -1.67 -8.61 -20.54
C PRO A 410 -2.92 -9.21 -21.20
N VAL A 411 -2.70 -10.14 -22.13
CA VAL A 411 -3.77 -10.80 -22.91
C VAL A 411 -4.86 -11.37 -22.00
N ALA A 412 -4.50 -11.95 -20.87
CA ALA A 412 -5.45 -12.51 -19.91
C ALA A 412 -6.48 -11.49 -19.37
N LEU A 413 -6.11 -10.20 -19.24
CA LEU A 413 -7.01 -9.16 -18.73
C LEU A 413 -7.91 -8.53 -19.81
N ARG A 414 -7.56 -8.75 -21.08
CA ARG A 414 -8.32 -8.28 -22.26
C ARG A 414 -8.99 -9.40 -23.05
N SER A 415 -8.92 -10.63 -22.54
CA SER A 415 -9.58 -11.81 -23.13
C SER A 415 -10.79 -12.21 -22.31
N GLY A 416 -11.81 -12.75 -22.99
CA GLY A 416 -13.04 -13.22 -22.35
C GLY A 416 -14.29 -12.54 -22.92
N PRO A 417 -15.47 -12.84 -22.36
CA PRO A 417 -16.72 -12.19 -22.75
C PRO A 417 -16.59 -10.67 -22.68
N ALA A 418 -17.01 -9.98 -23.73
CA ALA A 418 -16.92 -8.52 -23.85
C ALA A 418 -15.51 -7.93 -23.57
N GLY A 419 -14.43 -8.67 -23.84
CA GLY A 419 -13.06 -8.17 -23.65
C GLY A 419 -12.56 -8.22 -22.20
N GLY A 420 -13.22 -8.96 -21.31
CA GLY A 420 -12.77 -9.18 -19.93
C GLY A 420 -12.75 -7.89 -19.10
N LEU A 421 -11.79 -7.77 -18.16
CA LEU A 421 -11.68 -6.60 -17.27
C LEU A 421 -11.34 -5.32 -18.05
N ALA A 422 -10.53 -5.42 -19.11
CA ALA A 422 -10.22 -4.30 -19.98
C ALA A 422 -11.47 -3.77 -20.69
N GLY A 423 -12.38 -4.67 -21.11
CA GLY A 423 -13.68 -4.30 -21.68
C GLY A 423 -14.58 -3.55 -20.71
N LEU A 424 -14.67 -3.99 -19.46
CA LEU A 424 -15.42 -3.29 -18.42
C LEU A 424 -14.87 -1.87 -18.19
N SER A 425 -13.54 -1.74 -18.08
CA SER A 425 -12.86 -0.45 -17.96
C SER A 425 -13.07 0.44 -19.20
N LEU A 426 -13.01 -0.12 -20.41
CA LEU A 426 -13.32 0.61 -21.66
C LEU A 426 -14.75 1.16 -21.63
N LEU A 427 -15.72 0.35 -21.22
CA LEU A 427 -17.12 0.75 -21.15
C LEU A 427 -17.35 1.86 -20.11
N ALA A 428 -16.65 1.84 -18.97
CA ALA A 428 -16.70 2.92 -17.99
C ALA A 428 -16.20 4.25 -18.57
N HIS A 429 -15.10 4.23 -19.35
CA HIS A 429 -14.62 5.41 -20.08
C HIS A 429 -15.60 5.88 -21.16
N LEU A 430 -16.16 4.97 -21.95
CA LEU A 430 -17.16 5.29 -22.98
C LEU A 430 -18.39 5.98 -22.36
N LYS A 431 -18.91 5.45 -21.24
CA LYS A 431 -20.04 6.07 -20.52
C LYS A 431 -19.71 7.49 -20.06
N LYS A 432 -18.49 7.73 -19.54
CA LYS A 432 -18.05 9.09 -19.20
C LYS A 432 -17.94 9.98 -20.44
N LEU A 433 -17.34 9.52 -21.54
CA LEU A 433 -17.21 10.32 -22.76
C LEU A 433 -18.57 10.64 -23.41
N VAL A 434 -19.58 9.77 -23.27
CA VAL A 434 -20.97 10.09 -23.64
C VAL A 434 -21.52 11.19 -22.76
N ARG A 435 -21.35 11.10 -21.44
CA ARG A 435 -21.74 12.16 -20.49
C ARG A 435 -21.07 13.50 -20.83
N ASP A 436 -19.80 13.47 -21.23
CA ASP A 436 -19.02 14.65 -21.61
C ASP A 436 -19.40 15.20 -23.00
N GLY A 437 -20.33 14.56 -23.73
CA GLY A 437 -20.75 14.97 -25.07
C GLY A 437 -19.67 14.78 -26.14
N ARG A 438 -18.71 13.88 -25.93
CA ARG A 438 -17.59 13.60 -26.86
C ARG A 438 -17.83 12.36 -27.73
N VAL A 439 -18.66 11.44 -27.26
CA VAL A 439 -18.96 10.16 -27.92
C VAL A 439 -20.48 9.94 -27.95
N LEU A 440 -20.98 9.28 -28.99
CA LEU A 440 -22.36 8.79 -29.10
C LEU A 440 -22.38 7.28 -28.92
N SER A 441 -23.41 6.77 -28.25
CA SER A 441 -23.70 5.33 -28.20
C SER A 441 -24.74 4.95 -29.26
N GLY A 442 -24.40 4.01 -30.13
CA GLY A 442 -25.29 3.46 -31.16
C GLY A 442 -25.90 2.11 -30.77
N ALA A 443 -26.66 1.52 -31.71
CA ALA A 443 -27.18 0.17 -31.57
C ALA A 443 -26.04 -0.87 -31.56
N HIS A 444 -26.29 -2.06 -31.01
CA HIS A 444 -25.35 -3.20 -31.01
C HIS A 444 -23.95 -2.88 -30.43
N GLN A 445 -23.87 -2.07 -29.37
CA GLN A 445 -22.60 -1.68 -28.74
C GLN A 445 -21.62 -0.97 -29.69
N THR A 446 -22.15 -0.23 -30.66
CA THR A 446 -21.33 0.65 -31.51
C THR A 446 -21.14 2.01 -30.87
N TRP A 447 -20.00 2.64 -31.12
CA TRP A 447 -19.63 3.93 -30.55
C TRP A 447 -18.99 4.80 -31.61
N SER A 448 -19.27 6.11 -31.59
CA SER A 448 -18.70 7.06 -32.55
C SER A 448 -18.37 8.39 -31.88
N LEU A 449 -17.45 9.15 -32.45
CA LEU A 449 -17.21 10.53 -32.02
C LEU A 449 -18.45 11.39 -32.32
N VAL A 450 -18.68 12.42 -31.50
CA VAL A 450 -19.63 13.49 -31.84
C VAL A 450 -18.96 14.35 -32.92
N ASP A 451 -19.60 14.49 -34.08
CA ASP A 451 -19.13 15.40 -35.12
C ASP A 451 -19.07 16.82 -34.55
N ARG A 452 -17.88 17.42 -34.55
CA ARG A 452 -17.77 18.86 -34.28
C ARG A 452 -18.40 19.57 -35.48
N VAL A 453 -19.56 20.19 -35.25
CA VAL A 453 -20.08 21.18 -36.17
C VAL A 453 -19.12 22.37 -36.07
N ASP A 454 -18.28 22.55 -37.09
CA ASP A 454 -17.37 23.69 -37.23
C ASP A 454 -18.14 25.03 -37.28
#